data_AF-A0A5M9I0B5-F1
#
_entry.id   AF-A0A5M9I0B5-F1
#
_cell.length_a   1.000
_cell.length_b   1.000
_cell.length_c   1.000
_cell.angle_alpha   90.00
_cell.angle_beta   90.00
_cell.angle_gamma   90.00
#
_symmetry.space_group_name_H-M   'P 1'
#
loop_
_entity.id
_entity.type
_entity.pdbx_description
1 polymer ?
#
loop_
_entity_poly.entity_id
_entity_poly.type
_entity_poly.pdbx_seq_one_letter_code
_entity_poly.pdbx_strand_id
1 'polypeptide(L)'
;MKTMKKLLSGLLALCCVLAMLTDIKASAAEPQTGTFTAVSMNVDGLPTDLLGFININEGGPGADGTRAISQKMAQYDWDIIGVSEDFNYDDDLMSSLSANYNAGTHRGGVSWLTNDTDGLNLLWKKTLSVTGESWTAWNTHYSTGAFGTGNGADGMIDKGYRYYEAEVADGVYVDIYILHMDADSDQGDIDARYAQLEQLASAITASDNDNPIIVMGDTNCRYTREDIREAFMNPINEDPRFEIKDAWIEDAWDGVYPNVGDDALMAVDKGGSYEYPKAEIVDKIFYINNTDSQVKLTLDSYEVATDFTDENGTTLADHWPIIGTFTYTVEKEEGDHVHNFVMTDEKEATCTEEGSKTYTCECGESYTEPIAALGHAYEITSQTSAACTEAGETVYTCSRCGDSYAETIPATGHNYVDGVCENCGAKEPSSGSDTVFGQVEDAIESGSRYALVTSSSTQSYALTYETDGTISWDYTDTEAGTAAEDGMAWTVEESDSGYTISTEINGMKKYLARTKTFVGYGYKVALQDDPFTWSVKYNSGTEGFRFTTKVVFKDYTLRYYNSKTGWIATSKGMDIQLYELQETTEE
;
A
#
# COMPACT_ATOMS: atom_id res chain seq x y z
N MET A 1 -67.22 -26.91 -50.36
CA MET A 1 -67.44 -28.16 -49.58
C MET A 1 -66.09 -28.68 -49.14
N LYS A 2 -65.89 -28.70 -47.81
CA LYS A 2 -64.99 -29.56 -47.01
C LYS A 2 -63.69 -30.05 -47.66
N THR A 3 -62.57 -29.39 -47.33
CA THR A 3 -61.33 -29.98 -46.76
C THR A 3 -60.21 -28.94 -46.79
N MET A 4 -59.91 -28.33 -45.64
CA MET A 4 -58.59 -27.81 -45.20
C MET A 4 -58.81 -26.84 -44.02
N LYS A 5 -59.19 -27.40 -42.87
CA LYS A 5 -59.14 -26.76 -41.55
C LYS A 5 -58.60 -27.79 -40.56
N LYS A 6 -57.30 -28.07 -40.67
CA LYS A 6 -56.50 -28.82 -39.68
C LYS A 6 -55.04 -28.41 -39.87
N LEU A 7 -54.71 -27.18 -39.49
CA LEU A 7 -53.35 -26.67 -39.30
C LEU A 7 -53.52 -25.22 -38.84
N LEU A 8 -53.80 -25.01 -37.55
CA LEU A 8 -53.51 -23.79 -36.77
C LEU A 8 -54.18 -23.89 -35.37
N SER A 9 -53.89 -24.97 -34.64
CA SER A 9 -54.30 -25.06 -33.22
C SER A 9 -53.24 -25.77 -32.37
N GLY A 10 -51.98 -25.77 -32.83
CA GLY A 10 -50.85 -26.43 -32.16
C GLY A 10 -49.63 -25.54 -31.98
N LEU A 11 -49.77 -24.21 -32.08
CA LEU A 11 -48.65 -23.27 -31.97
C LEU A 11 -48.95 -22.06 -31.06
N LEU A 12 -49.84 -22.24 -30.08
CA LEU A 12 -50.14 -21.20 -29.09
C LEU A 12 -50.27 -21.75 -27.65
N ALA A 13 -49.67 -22.90 -27.40
CA ALA A 13 -49.58 -23.51 -26.06
C ALA A 13 -48.14 -23.95 -25.72
N LEU A 14 -47.15 -23.42 -26.43
CA LEU A 14 -45.72 -23.67 -26.16
C LEU A 14 -44.91 -22.36 -25.97
N CYS A 15 -45.60 -21.21 -25.83
CA CYS A 15 -44.96 -19.92 -25.51
C CYS A 15 -45.41 -19.33 -24.17
N CYS A 16 -46.26 -20.04 -23.40
CA CYS A 16 -46.69 -19.59 -22.07
C CYS A 16 -46.23 -20.52 -20.93
N VAL A 17 -45.43 -21.55 -21.22
CA VAL A 17 -44.78 -22.39 -20.19
C VAL A 17 -43.29 -22.01 -20.02
N LEU A 18 -42.77 -21.10 -20.84
CA LEU A 18 -41.40 -20.60 -20.76
C LEU A 18 -41.28 -19.19 -20.15
N ALA A 19 -42.25 -18.82 -19.30
CA ALA A 19 -42.24 -17.54 -18.56
C ALA A 19 -42.54 -17.73 -17.06
N MET A 20 -42.31 -18.94 -16.55
CA MET A 20 -42.21 -19.22 -15.12
C MET A 20 -40.98 -20.09 -14.86
N LEU A 21 -39.83 -19.67 -15.41
CA LEU A 21 -38.57 -19.97 -14.76
C LEU A 21 -38.50 -18.98 -13.61
N THR A 22 -38.81 -19.49 -12.44
CA THR A 22 -38.59 -18.86 -11.14
C THR A 22 -37.25 -18.13 -11.15
N ASP A 23 -37.28 -16.85 -10.79
CA ASP A 23 -36.12 -16.14 -10.22
C ASP A 23 -35.65 -16.93 -8.98
N ILE A 24 -34.90 -18.01 -9.21
CA ILE A 24 -34.01 -18.55 -8.20
C ILE A 24 -32.83 -17.59 -8.25
N LYS A 25 -32.96 -16.44 -7.60
CA LYS A 25 -31.76 -15.78 -7.09
C LYS A 25 -31.09 -16.84 -6.24
N ALA A 26 -29.96 -17.37 -6.70
CA ALA A 26 -29.05 -18.07 -5.83
C ALA A 26 -28.73 -17.08 -4.72
N SER A 27 -29.41 -17.20 -3.58
CA SER A 27 -28.95 -16.55 -2.37
C SER A 27 -27.58 -17.14 -2.16
N ALA A 28 -26.53 -16.32 -2.26
CA ALA A 28 -25.24 -16.70 -1.73
C ALA A 28 -25.53 -17.25 -0.33
N ALA A 29 -25.25 -18.53 -0.12
CA ALA A 29 -25.46 -19.11 1.20
C ALA A 29 -24.59 -18.28 2.17
N GLU A 30 -25.10 -17.98 3.36
CA GLU A 30 -24.35 -17.18 4.32
C GLU A 30 -22.97 -17.81 4.59
N PRO A 31 -21.92 -17.00 4.81
CA PRO A 31 -20.61 -17.51 5.18
C PRO A 31 -20.70 -18.30 6.49
N GLN A 32 -19.97 -19.40 6.59
CA GLN A 32 -19.89 -20.16 7.84
C GLN A 32 -19.07 -19.34 8.82
N THR A 33 -19.63 -19.08 10.01
CA THR A 33 -18.97 -18.28 11.05
C THR A 33 -19.26 -18.87 12.43
N GLY A 34 -18.34 -18.67 13.36
CA GLY A 34 -18.46 -19.08 14.76
C GLY A 34 -17.33 -18.49 15.58
N THR A 35 -17.39 -18.69 16.90
CA THR A 35 -16.43 -18.14 17.86
C THR A 35 -15.68 -19.24 18.59
N PHE A 36 -14.42 -18.99 18.95
CA PHE A 36 -13.67 -19.81 19.88
C PHE A 36 -12.72 -18.94 20.70
N THR A 37 -12.25 -19.48 21.83
CA THR A 37 -11.29 -18.82 22.72
C THR A 37 -9.92 -19.50 22.65
N ALA A 38 -8.87 -18.67 22.60
CA ALA A 38 -7.49 -19.11 22.77
C ALA A 38 -6.92 -18.45 24.02
N VAL A 39 -6.36 -19.26 24.92
CA VAL A 39 -5.92 -18.83 26.25
C VAL A 39 -4.44 -19.12 26.42
N SER A 40 -3.68 -18.16 26.92
CA SER A 40 -2.31 -18.35 27.37
C SER A 40 -2.22 -18.27 28.88
N MET A 41 -1.53 -19.22 29.51
CA MET A 41 -1.34 -19.25 30.95
C MET A 41 -0.02 -19.92 31.34
N ASN A 42 0.82 -19.23 32.10
CA ASN A 42 1.91 -19.84 32.86
C ASN A 42 1.36 -20.41 34.18
N VAL A 43 1.66 -21.68 34.48
CA VAL A 43 1.12 -22.39 35.67
C VAL A 43 2.14 -22.59 36.80
N ASP A 44 3.38 -22.11 36.65
CA ASP A 44 4.45 -22.22 37.66
C ASP A 44 4.58 -23.66 38.22
N GLY A 45 4.73 -24.64 37.32
CA GLY A 45 4.73 -26.06 37.66
C GLY A 45 6.08 -26.60 38.14
N LEU A 46 7.05 -25.73 38.49
CA LEU A 46 8.34 -26.16 39.02
C LEU A 46 8.17 -26.86 40.38
N PRO A 47 8.91 -27.96 40.65
CA PRO A 47 8.74 -28.69 41.90
C PRO A 47 9.25 -27.88 43.08
N THR A 48 8.51 -27.90 44.20
CA THR A 48 8.87 -27.12 45.39
C THR A 48 10.23 -27.51 46.00
N ASP A 49 10.60 -28.80 45.95
CA ASP A 49 11.87 -29.30 46.47
C ASP A 49 12.65 -30.12 45.44
N LEU A 50 13.89 -29.72 45.18
CA LEU A 50 14.90 -30.56 44.54
C LEU A 50 15.65 -31.35 45.63
N LEU A 51 15.67 -32.68 45.54
CA LEU A 51 16.28 -33.60 46.52
C LEU A 51 15.64 -33.61 47.94
N GLY A 52 14.49 -32.95 48.14
CA GLY A 52 13.76 -32.93 49.42
C GLY A 52 14.34 -32.00 50.50
N PHE A 53 15.27 -31.12 50.13
CA PHE A 53 15.84 -30.10 51.03
C PHE A 53 16.34 -28.83 50.32
N ILE A 54 16.35 -28.78 48.99
CA ILE A 54 16.66 -27.55 48.23
C ILE A 54 15.34 -27.05 47.68
N ASN A 55 14.82 -25.97 48.24
CA ASN A 55 13.66 -25.31 47.67
C ASN A 55 14.10 -24.58 46.39
N ILE A 56 13.49 -24.92 45.25
CA ILE A 56 13.77 -24.30 43.95
C ILE A 56 12.59 -23.52 43.38
N ASN A 57 11.44 -23.57 44.05
CA ASN A 57 10.23 -22.83 43.69
C ASN A 57 9.57 -22.28 44.96
N GLU A 58 10.24 -21.32 45.60
CA GLU A 58 9.76 -20.73 46.84
C GLU A 58 8.56 -19.82 46.55
N GLY A 59 7.37 -20.28 46.93
CA GLY A 59 6.12 -19.55 46.72
C GLY A 59 5.27 -20.06 45.56
N GLY A 60 5.79 -21.02 44.78
CA GLY A 60 5.01 -21.64 43.71
C GLY A 60 3.87 -22.53 44.22
N PRO A 61 2.91 -22.85 43.34
CA PRO A 61 1.65 -23.47 43.71
C PRO A 61 1.82 -24.89 44.25
N GLY A 62 2.80 -25.64 43.75
CA GLY A 62 2.96 -27.07 44.04
C GLY A 62 1.70 -27.88 43.70
N ALA A 63 1.66 -29.15 44.09
CA ALA A 63 0.55 -30.05 43.73
C ALA A 63 -0.85 -29.53 44.16
N ASP A 64 -0.98 -28.99 45.37
CA ASP A 64 -2.28 -28.50 45.87
C ASP A 64 -2.71 -27.20 45.19
N GLY A 65 -1.77 -26.28 44.94
CA GLY A 65 -2.04 -25.05 44.19
C GLY A 65 -2.36 -25.33 42.72
N THR A 66 -1.63 -26.24 42.07
CA THR A 66 -1.92 -26.67 40.69
C THR A 66 -3.29 -27.33 40.58
N ARG A 67 -3.73 -28.07 41.62
CA ARG A 67 -5.09 -28.60 41.69
C ARG A 67 -6.14 -27.49 41.81
N ALA A 68 -5.86 -26.42 42.55
CA ALA A 68 -6.74 -25.26 42.66
C ALA A 68 -6.81 -24.47 41.33
N ILE A 69 -5.68 -24.33 40.64
CA ILE A 69 -5.60 -23.82 39.25
C ILE A 69 -6.52 -24.64 38.35
N SER A 70 -6.38 -25.98 38.33
CA SER A 70 -7.23 -26.90 37.56
C SER A 70 -8.74 -26.68 37.84
N GLN A 71 -9.11 -26.55 39.11
CA GLN A 71 -10.49 -26.34 39.54
C GLN A 71 -11.05 -24.98 39.10
N LYS A 72 -10.21 -23.93 39.11
CA LYS A 72 -10.60 -22.60 38.64
C LYS A 72 -10.72 -22.56 37.11
N MET A 73 -9.77 -23.17 36.39
CA MET A 73 -9.84 -23.32 34.92
C MET A 73 -11.13 -24.03 34.48
N ALA A 74 -11.54 -25.09 35.19
CA ALA A 74 -12.76 -25.85 34.89
C ALA A 74 -14.07 -25.05 35.05
N GLN A 75 -14.02 -23.83 35.61
CA GLN A 75 -15.18 -22.94 35.73
C GLN A 75 -15.36 -22.06 34.49
N TYR A 76 -14.34 -21.94 33.64
CA TYR A 76 -14.40 -21.23 32.37
C TYR A 76 -14.80 -22.17 31.24
N ASP A 77 -15.32 -21.60 30.17
CA ASP A 77 -15.70 -22.33 28.96
C ASP A 77 -14.67 -22.09 27.84
N TRP A 78 -13.39 -22.28 28.14
CA TRP A 78 -12.29 -21.99 27.20
C TRP A 78 -12.05 -23.11 26.18
N ASP A 79 -11.87 -22.80 24.91
CA ASP A 79 -11.81 -23.81 23.84
C ASP A 79 -10.42 -24.43 23.70
N ILE A 80 -9.39 -23.58 23.65
CA ILE A 80 -7.98 -23.96 23.51
C ILE A 80 -7.16 -23.20 24.56
N ILE A 81 -6.31 -23.91 25.30
CA ILE A 81 -5.50 -23.37 26.39
C ILE A 81 -4.04 -23.80 26.19
N GLY A 82 -3.19 -22.84 25.85
CA GLY A 82 -1.74 -23.00 25.83
C GLY A 82 -1.16 -22.73 27.20
N VAL A 83 -0.47 -23.75 27.73
CA VAL A 83 0.12 -23.70 29.06
C VAL A 83 1.65 -23.70 28.95
N SER A 84 2.28 -22.78 29.69
CA SER A 84 3.72 -22.77 29.96
C SER A 84 4.01 -23.16 31.41
N GLU A 85 5.24 -23.64 31.64
CA GLU A 85 5.72 -24.17 32.92
C GLU A 85 4.95 -25.38 33.47
N ASP A 86 4.34 -26.19 32.61
CA ASP A 86 3.75 -27.47 32.99
C ASP A 86 4.82 -28.55 33.19
N PHE A 87 5.61 -28.44 34.26
CA PHE A 87 6.76 -29.30 34.51
C PHE A 87 6.41 -30.56 35.32
N ASN A 88 6.05 -30.44 36.60
CA ASN A 88 6.02 -31.57 37.53
C ASN A 88 4.62 -31.98 38.02
N TYR A 89 3.58 -31.22 37.67
CA TYR A 89 2.25 -31.33 38.27
C TYR A 89 1.12 -31.50 37.23
N ASP A 90 1.40 -32.03 36.04
CA ASP A 90 0.41 -32.24 34.96
C ASP A 90 -0.82 -33.07 35.40
N ASP A 91 -0.61 -34.17 36.14
CA ASP A 91 -1.72 -34.96 36.71
C ASP A 91 -2.65 -34.12 37.60
N ASP A 92 -2.08 -33.15 38.33
CA ASP A 92 -2.84 -32.23 39.19
C ASP A 92 -3.52 -31.13 38.37
N LEU A 93 -2.85 -30.61 37.33
CA LEU A 93 -3.38 -29.65 36.37
C LEU A 93 -4.58 -30.24 35.60
N MET A 94 -4.52 -31.51 35.24
CA MET A 94 -5.59 -32.20 34.51
C MET A 94 -6.68 -32.78 35.41
N SER A 95 -6.52 -32.72 36.73
CA SER A 95 -7.40 -33.41 37.70
C SER A 95 -8.88 -32.99 37.61
N SER A 96 -9.16 -31.71 37.31
CA SER A 96 -10.53 -31.20 37.13
C SER A 96 -10.89 -30.96 35.66
N LEU A 97 -9.92 -31.05 34.74
CA LEU A 97 -10.10 -30.75 33.32
C LEU A 97 -10.34 -32.00 32.47
N SER A 98 -9.78 -33.15 32.86
CA SER A 98 -9.79 -34.41 32.08
C SER A 98 -11.18 -34.95 31.70
N ALA A 99 -12.24 -34.49 32.35
CA ALA A 99 -13.61 -34.81 31.96
C ALA A 99 -13.99 -34.17 30.60
N ASN A 100 -13.59 -32.91 30.39
CA ASN A 100 -14.03 -32.07 29.27
C ASN A 100 -12.91 -31.70 28.30
N TYR A 101 -11.65 -31.81 28.72
CA TYR A 101 -10.48 -31.46 27.94
C TYR A 101 -9.65 -32.69 27.59
N ASN A 102 -9.02 -32.62 26.43
CA ASN A 102 -7.84 -33.40 26.08
C ASN A 102 -6.58 -32.58 26.40
N ALA A 103 -5.43 -33.23 26.41
CA ALA A 103 -4.12 -32.62 26.59
C ALA A 103 -3.14 -33.16 25.54
N GLY A 104 -2.13 -32.35 25.22
CA GLY A 104 -1.00 -32.74 24.38
C GLY A 104 -0.07 -33.71 25.09
N THR A 105 1.10 -33.94 24.51
CA THR A 105 2.08 -34.83 25.11
C THR A 105 2.80 -34.14 26.29
N HIS A 106 2.50 -34.52 27.52
CA HIS A 106 3.34 -34.11 28.66
C HIS A 106 4.73 -34.76 28.56
N ARG A 107 5.79 -33.95 28.63
CA ARG A 107 7.18 -34.40 28.48
C ARG A 107 7.88 -34.33 29.82
N GLY A 108 7.83 -35.41 30.59
CA GLY A 108 8.65 -35.58 31.80
C GLY A 108 8.55 -34.40 32.77
N GLY A 109 9.56 -34.22 33.61
CA GLY A 109 9.57 -33.10 34.55
C GLY A 109 10.99 -32.74 34.96
N VAL A 110 11.10 -31.67 35.74
CA VAL A 110 12.38 -31.21 36.28
C VAL A 110 12.77 -32.09 37.46
N SER A 111 14.00 -32.62 37.43
CA SER A 111 14.57 -33.42 38.51
C SER A 111 16.09 -33.34 38.53
N TRP A 112 16.72 -33.86 39.58
CA TRP A 112 18.18 -33.91 39.65
C TRP A 112 18.82 -34.86 38.61
N LEU A 113 18.08 -35.85 38.13
CA LEU A 113 18.62 -36.93 37.29
C LEU A 113 18.35 -36.71 35.80
N THR A 114 17.19 -36.15 35.48
CA THR A 114 16.71 -35.94 34.11
C THR A 114 15.80 -34.72 34.08
N ASN A 115 16.01 -33.84 33.10
CA ASN A 115 15.14 -32.71 32.77
C ASN A 115 14.67 -32.86 31.31
N ASP A 116 13.95 -33.95 31.02
CA ASP A 116 13.36 -34.13 29.68
C ASP A 116 11.97 -33.50 29.67
N THR A 117 11.95 -32.16 29.69
CA THR A 117 10.74 -31.34 29.67
C THR A 117 11.00 -30.02 28.98
N ASP A 118 9.97 -29.52 28.28
CA ASP A 118 9.91 -28.18 27.71
C ASP A 118 8.93 -27.27 28.48
N GLY A 119 8.18 -27.83 29.44
CA GLY A 119 7.15 -27.14 30.20
C GLY A 119 5.95 -26.67 29.38
N LEU A 120 5.75 -27.18 28.16
CA LEU A 120 4.65 -26.77 27.28
C LEU A 120 3.60 -27.85 27.18
N ASN A 121 2.33 -27.43 27.25
CA ASN A 121 1.19 -28.31 27.03
C ASN A 121 0.05 -27.54 26.37
N LEU A 122 -0.65 -28.18 25.43
CA LEU A 122 -1.88 -27.66 24.85
C LEU A 122 -3.06 -28.44 25.40
N LEU A 123 -4.02 -27.76 26.01
CA LEU A 123 -5.28 -28.34 26.45
C LEU A 123 -6.39 -27.86 25.53
N TRP A 124 -7.30 -28.75 25.11
CA TRP A 124 -8.41 -28.37 24.24
C TRP A 124 -9.70 -29.11 24.60
N LYS A 125 -10.84 -28.45 24.40
CA LYS A 125 -12.14 -29.09 24.63
C LYS A 125 -12.28 -30.35 23.78
N LYS A 126 -12.88 -31.39 24.34
CA LYS A 126 -13.15 -32.67 23.66
C LYS A 126 -14.08 -32.57 22.45
N THR A 127 -14.75 -31.43 22.28
CA THR A 127 -15.56 -31.13 21.09
C THR A 127 -14.72 -30.74 19.89
N LEU A 128 -13.43 -30.41 20.09
CA LEU A 128 -12.49 -30.05 19.03
C LEU A 128 -11.58 -31.22 18.70
N SER A 129 -11.03 -31.21 17.48
CA SER A 129 -9.98 -32.13 17.05
C SER A 129 -8.67 -31.36 16.96
N VAL A 130 -7.59 -31.94 17.50
CA VAL A 130 -6.25 -31.37 17.42
C VAL A 130 -5.28 -32.44 16.99
N THR A 131 -4.46 -32.14 15.99
CA THR A 131 -3.48 -33.03 15.37
C THR A 131 -2.15 -32.31 15.17
N GLY A 132 -1.18 -32.96 14.53
CA GLY A 132 0.04 -32.31 14.07
C GLY A 132 1.04 -31.93 15.17
N GLU A 133 0.86 -32.38 16.41
CA GLU A 133 1.76 -32.04 17.54
C GLU A 133 3.23 -32.22 17.15
N SER A 134 4.00 -31.12 17.25
CA SER A 134 5.44 -31.14 17.12
C SER A 134 6.08 -30.13 18.06
N TRP A 135 7.34 -30.37 18.42
CA TRP A 135 8.10 -29.54 19.33
C TRP A 135 9.44 -29.15 18.71
N THR A 136 9.82 -27.89 18.90
CA THR A 136 11.10 -27.33 18.47
C THR A 136 11.74 -26.59 19.64
N ALA A 137 12.93 -27.03 20.05
CA ALA A 137 13.74 -26.33 21.03
C ALA A 137 14.29 -25.00 20.47
N TRP A 138 14.48 -24.03 21.36
CA TRP A 138 15.19 -22.80 21.00
C TRP A 138 16.66 -23.08 20.71
N ASN A 139 17.17 -22.50 19.62
CA ASN A 139 18.59 -22.62 19.25
C ASN A 139 19.50 -21.81 20.18
N THR A 140 18.95 -20.77 20.82
CA THR A 140 19.66 -19.84 21.69
C THR A 140 18.91 -19.68 23.01
N HIS A 141 19.66 -19.71 24.10
CA HIS A 141 19.23 -19.38 25.46
C HIS A 141 20.38 -18.68 26.17
N TYR A 142 20.10 -17.87 27.20
CA TYR A 142 21.12 -17.29 28.04
C TYR A 142 21.17 -17.99 29.40
N SER A 143 22.39 -18.31 29.86
CA SER A 143 22.62 -18.77 31.23
C SER A 143 24.07 -18.48 31.62
N THR A 144 24.27 -17.87 32.77
CA THR A 144 25.59 -17.44 33.27
C THR A 144 26.18 -18.38 34.32
N GLY A 145 25.38 -19.32 34.84
CA GLY A 145 25.78 -20.24 35.91
C GLY A 145 26.23 -21.62 35.40
N ALA A 146 27.23 -22.22 36.07
CA ALA A 146 27.42 -23.67 35.96
C ALA A 146 26.17 -24.36 36.53
N PHE A 147 25.58 -25.27 35.75
CA PHE A 147 24.32 -25.93 36.10
C PHE A 147 23.11 -24.96 36.23
N GLY A 148 23.03 -23.89 35.41
CA GLY A 148 21.84 -23.02 35.37
C GLY A 148 21.58 -22.18 36.62
N THR A 149 22.62 -21.86 37.38
CA THR A 149 22.52 -21.15 38.67
C THR A 149 22.67 -19.62 38.56
N GLY A 150 22.66 -19.06 37.35
CA GLY A 150 22.79 -17.62 37.13
C GLY A 150 22.02 -17.20 35.88
N ASN A 151 21.11 -16.22 36.07
CA ASN A 151 20.11 -15.68 35.13
C ASN A 151 19.26 -16.77 34.48
N GLY A 152 18.10 -17.04 35.08
CA GLY A 152 17.18 -18.09 34.66
C GLY A 152 17.67 -19.54 34.85
N ALA A 153 16.70 -20.46 34.95
CA ALA A 153 16.91 -21.90 34.77
C ALA A 153 16.90 -22.29 33.27
N ASP A 154 17.02 -21.31 32.37
CA ASP A 154 16.80 -21.44 30.92
C ASP A 154 17.81 -22.38 30.24
N GLY A 155 19.01 -22.52 30.80
CA GLY A 155 20.00 -23.50 30.37
C GLY A 155 19.81 -24.92 30.95
N MET A 156 18.80 -25.16 31.78
CA MET A 156 18.51 -26.47 32.41
C MET A 156 17.26 -27.17 31.87
N ILE A 157 16.44 -26.45 31.11
CA ILE A 157 15.15 -26.87 30.56
C ILE A 157 15.23 -26.65 29.06
N ASP A 158 14.81 -27.63 28.26
CA ASP A 158 14.81 -27.51 26.80
C ASP A 158 13.61 -26.65 26.34
N LYS A 159 13.62 -25.36 26.68
CA LYS A 159 12.60 -24.39 26.27
C LYS A 159 12.49 -24.32 24.75
N GLY A 160 11.30 -23.96 24.26
CA GLY A 160 11.02 -23.95 22.84
C GLY A 160 9.62 -23.44 22.53
N TYR A 161 9.12 -23.91 21.39
CA TYR A 161 7.73 -23.80 21.01
C TYR A 161 7.20 -25.16 20.54
N ARG A 162 5.88 -25.31 20.61
CA ARG A 162 5.15 -26.44 20.02
C ARG A 162 4.16 -25.95 18.99
N TYR A 163 3.92 -26.78 18.00
CA TYR A 163 2.94 -26.58 16.94
C TYR A 163 1.85 -27.64 17.03
N TYR A 164 0.62 -27.24 16.74
CA TYR A 164 -0.55 -28.08 16.61
C TYR A 164 -1.44 -27.56 15.47
N GLU A 165 -2.21 -28.44 14.85
CA GLU A 165 -3.29 -28.07 13.92
C GLU A 165 -4.63 -28.35 14.61
N ALA A 166 -5.43 -27.32 14.84
CA ALA A 166 -6.70 -27.41 15.55
C ALA A 166 -7.89 -27.22 14.60
N GLU A 167 -8.79 -28.20 14.55
CA GLU A 167 -10.10 -28.08 13.89
C GLU A 167 -11.12 -27.49 14.89
N VAL A 168 -11.33 -26.18 14.80
CA VAL A 168 -12.18 -25.42 15.75
C VAL A 168 -13.68 -25.51 15.41
N ALA A 169 -13.99 -25.88 14.17
CA ALA A 169 -15.31 -26.25 13.69
C ALA A 169 -15.15 -27.16 12.46
N ASP A 170 -16.22 -27.81 12.00
CA ASP A 170 -16.18 -28.71 10.84
C ASP A 170 -15.51 -28.03 9.64
N GLY A 171 -14.34 -28.53 9.25
CA GLY A 171 -13.52 -28.02 8.15
C GLY A 171 -12.82 -26.68 8.38
N VAL A 172 -12.80 -26.16 9.62
CA VAL A 172 -12.15 -24.90 9.98
C VAL A 172 -10.89 -25.18 10.80
N TYR A 173 -9.74 -25.11 10.13
CA TYR A 173 -8.43 -25.37 10.71
C TYR A 173 -7.72 -24.08 11.12
N VAL A 174 -7.08 -24.10 12.29
CA VAL A 174 -6.24 -23.03 12.83
C VAL A 174 -4.96 -23.66 13.36
N ASP A 175 -3.83 -23.15 12.91
CA ASP A 175 -2.53 -23.58 13.43
C ASP A 175 -2.26 -22.90 14.77
N ILE A 176 -1.85 -23.67 15.78
CA ILE A 176 -1.59 -23.19 17.13
C ILE A 176 -0.12 -23.37 17.47
N TYR A 177 0.55 -22.27 17.77
CA TYR A 177 1.88 -22.25 18.37
C TYR A 177 1.78 -21.89 19.84
N ILE A 178 2.33 -22.73 20.72
CA ILE A 178 2.54 -22.39 22.14
C ILE A 178 4.02 -22.28 22.44
N LEU A 179 4.44 -21.35 23.30
CA LEU A 179 5.84 -21.07 23.53
C LEU A 179 6.17 -20.63 24.96
N HIS A 180 7.44 -20.80 25.34
CA HIS A 180 8.02 -20.20 26.54
C HIS A 180 9.46 -19.78 26.23
N MET A 181 9.73 -18.47 26.31
CA MET A 181 11.01 -17.86 25.95
C MET A 181 11.94 -17.63 27.15
N ASP A 182 13.15 -17.16 26.87
CA ASP A 182 14.18 -16.81 27.88
C ASP A 182 13.61 -15.81 28.90
N ALA A 183 13.81 -16.09 30.19
CA ALA A 183 13.30 -15.28 31.29
C ALA A 183 14.23 -14.11 31.61
N ASP A 184 13.97 -13.37 32.68
CA ASP A 184 14.83 -12.28 33.16
C ASP A 184 15.03 -11.11 32.14
N SER A 185 15.89 -10.15 32.51
CA SER A 185 16.00 -8.86 31.82
C SER A 185 17.43 -8.37 31.61
N ASP A 186 18.42 -9.24 31.79
CA ASP A 186 19.79 -8.91 31.41
C ASP A 186 19.90 -8.86 29.87
N GLN A 187 20.94 -8.17 29.38
CA GLN A 187 21.12 -8.02 27.93
C GLN A 187 21.24 -9.38 27.21
N GLY A 188 21.84 -10.38 27.86
CA GLY A 188 21.94 -11.73 27.29
C GLY A 188 20.58 -12.40 27.10
N ASP A 189 19.66 -12.21 28.05
CA ASP A 189 18.28 -12.72 27.96
C ASP A 189 17.54 -12.04 26.80
N ILE A 190 17.68 -10.71 26.71
CA ILE A 190 17.08 -9.91 25.64
C ILE A 190 17.61 -10.37 24.27
N ASP A 191 18.92 -10.55 24.13
CA ASP A 191 19.55 -11.03 22.89
C ASP A 191 19.07 -12.45 22.52
N ALA A 192 18.89 -13.33 23.52
CA ALA A 192 18.33 -14.67 23.31
C ALA A 192 16.87 -14.59 22.83
N ARG A 193 16.04 -13.74 23.44
CA ARG A 193 14.65 -13.53 23.00
C ARG A 193 14.56 -13.02 21.57
N TYR A 194 15.43 -12.09 21.15
CA TYR A 194 15.49 -11.67 19.74
C TYR A 194 15.76 -12.86 18.80
N ALA A 195 16.75 -13.71 19.11
CA ALA A 195 17.05 -14.90 18.30
C ALA A 195 15.91 -15.93 18.30
N GLN A 196 15.18 -16.07 19.41
CA GLN A 196 14.01 -16.95 19.53
C GLN A 196 12.83 -16.44 18.69
N LEU A 197 12.55 -15.12 18.71
CA LEU A 197 11.54 -14.49 17.85
C LEU A 197 11.87 -14.69 16.36
N GLU A 198 13.12 -14.47 15.95
CA GLU A 198 13.56 -14.70 14.57
C GLU A 198 13.39 -16.18 14.14
N GLN A 199 13.74 -17.12 15.04
CA GLN A 199 13.55 -18.55 14.81
C GLN A 199 12.07 -18.90 14.62
N LEU A 200 11.17 -18.32 15.42
CA LEU A 200 9.73 -18.56 15.33
C LEU A 200 9.14 -17.93 14.06
N ALA A 201 9.51 -16.70 13.73
CA ALA A 201 9.09 -16.04 12.48
C ALA A 201 9.49 -16.85 11.24
N SER A 202 10.70 -17.42 11.26
CA SER A 202 11.17 -18.30 10.18
C SER A 202 10.35 -19.60 10.08
N ALA A 203 9.90 -20.15 11.21
CA ALA A 203 9.07 -21.36 11.21
C ALA A 203 7.65 -21.09 10.71
N ILE A 204 7.07 -19.94 11.08
CA ILE A 204 5.74 -19.50 10.66
C ILE A 204 5.72 -19.23 9.15
N THR A 205 6.68 -18.46 8.64
CA THR A 205 6.73 -18.10 7.22
C THR A 205 7.06 -19.29 6.30
N ALA A 206 7.61 -20.38 6.86
CA ALA A 206 7.81 -21.64 6.15
C ALA A 206 6.53 -22.47 5.98
N SER A 207 5.42 -22.12 6.65
CA SER A 207 4.13 -22.81 6.48
C SER A 207 3.54 -22.59 5.08
N ASP A 208 2.92 -23.63 4.53
CA ASP A 208 2.29 -23.68 3.20
C ASP A 208 0.91 -24.39 3.22
N ASN A 209 0.29 -24.52 4.41
CA ASN A 209 -1.02 -25.17 4.58
C ASN A 209 -2.22 -24.20 4.50
N ASP A 210 -1.97 -22.92 4.24
CA ASP A 210 -2.95 -21.84 4.14
C ASP A 210 -3.81 -21.60 5.39
N ASN A 211 -3.55 -22.24 6.53
CA ASN A 211 -4.34 -22.03 7.73
C ASN A 211 -4.04 -20.66 8.35
N PRO A 212 -5.04 -19.99 8.98
CA PRO A 212 -4.74 -18.92 9.93
C PRO A 212 -4.01 -19.50 11.15
N ILE A 213 -3.24 -18.66 11.82
CA ILE A 213 -2.33 -19.08 12.88
C ILE A 213 -2.60 -18.28 14.15
N ILE A 214 -2.58 -18.94 15.30
CA ILE A 214 -2.51 -18.31 16.62
C ILE A 214 -1.17 -18.68 17.25
N VAL A 215 -0.45 -17.67 17.74
CA VAL A 215 0.80 -17.83 18.48
C VAL A 215 0.58 -17.29 19.88
N MET A 216 0.77 -18.11 20.90
CA MET A 216 0.49 -17.72 22.28
C MET A 216 1.49 -18.30 23.26
N GLY A 217 1.67 -17.67 24.41
CA GLY A 217 2.57 -18.15 25.45
C GLY A 217 3.33 -17.06 26.16
N ASP A 218 4.17 -17.48 27.09
CA ASP A 218 5.04 -16.60 27.84
C ASP A 218 6.26 -16.21 27.00
N THR A 219 6.18 -15.02 26.39
CA THR A 219 7.28 -14.48 25.59
C THR A 219 8.39 -13.90 26.47
N ASN A 220 8.14 -13.69 27.76
CA ASN A 220 8.95 -12.86 28.64
C ASN A 220 9.22 -11.43 28.12
N CYS A 221 8.63 -11.00 26.99
CA CYS A 221 8.86 -9.72 26.34
C CYS A 221 7.91 -8.62 26.84
N ARG A 222 8.38 -7.38 26.74
CA ARG A 222 7.57 -6.16 26.88
C ARG A 222 7.84 -5.26 25.68
N TYR A 223 6.81 -4.68 25.07
CA TYR A 223 6.96 -3.77 23.93
C TYR A 223 7.82 -2.54 24.24
N THR A 224 7.91 -2.14 25.52
CA THR A 224 8.78 -1.05 25.94
C THR A 224 10.24 -1.46 26.11
N ARG A 225 10.57 -2.76 26.08
CA ARG A 225 11.93 -3.29 26.29
C ARG A 225 12.46 -3.99 25.04
N GLU A 226 11.66 -4.83 24.40
CA GLU A 226 11.98 -5.51 23.14
C GLU A 226 11.19 -4.91 21.96
N ASP A 227 11.85 -4.72 20.82
CA ASP A 227 11.15 -4.41 19.56
C ASP A 227 10.59 -5.69 18.94
N ILE A 228 9.50 -6.19 19.54
CA ILE A 228 8.78 -7.37 19.05
C ILE A 228 8.31 -7.17 17.61
N ARG A 229 7.99 -5.91 17.22
CA ARG A 229 7.55 -5.62 15.84
C ARG A 229 8.70 -5.86 14.88
N GLU A 230 9.88 -5.30 15.13
CA GLU A 230 11.04 -5.47 14.27
C GLU A 230 11.49 -6.94 14.20
N ALA A 231 11.53 -7.63 15.34
CA ALA A 231 12.10 -8.97 15.44
C ALA A 231 11.17 -10.10 14.97
N PHE A 232 9.84 -9.91 15.10
CA PHE A 232 8.87 -10.97 14.91
C PHE A 232 7.79 -10.60 13.89
N MET A 233 7.11 -9.47 14.09
CA MET A 233 5.91 -9.14 13.31
C MET A 233 6.23 -8.65 11.90
N ASN A 234 7.23 -7.78 11.74
CA ASN A 234 7.62 -7.21 10.45
C ASN A 234 8.13 -8.29 9.49
N PRO A 235 9.04 -9.22 9.89
CA PRO A 235 9.47 -10.30 9.00
C PRO A 235 8.32 -11.21 8.51
N ILE A 236 7.29 -11.40 9.34
CA ILE A 236 6.09 -12.16 8.93
C ILE A 236 5.27 -11.35 7.92
N ASN A 237 5.03 -10.06 8.18
CA ASN A 237 4.28 -9.16 7.28
C ASN A 237 5.03 -8.82 5.97
N GLU A 238 6.34 -9.08 5.89
CA GLU A 238 7.11 -8.96 4.64
C GLU A 238 6.72 -10.03 3.61
N ASP A 239 6.25 -11.20 4.08
CA ASP A 239 5.63 -12.20 3.22
C ASP A 239 4.16 -11.81 2.97
N PRO A 240 3.77 -11.52 1.71
CA PRO A 240 2.43 -11.02 1.40
C PRO A 240 1.31 -11.99 1.74
N ARG A 241 1.63 -13.26 2.04
CA ARG A 241 0.67 -14.26 2.50
C ARG A 241 0.19 -14.00 3.92
N PHE A 242 0.91 -13.26 4.74
CA PHE A 242 0.61 -13.18 6.17
C PHE A 242 0.30 -11.76 6.63
N GLU A 243 -0.72 -11.64 7.48
CA GLU A 243 -1.03 -10.43 8.24
C GLU A 243 -1.06 -10.79 9.73
N ILE A 244 -0.01 -10.44 10.47
CA ILE A 244 0.09 -10.68 11.92
C ILE A 244 -0.34 -9.47 12.75
N LYS A 245 -1.08 -9.74 13.82
CA LYS A 245 -1.55 -8.79 14.82
C LYS A 245 -1.35 -9.33 16.23
N ASP A 246 -1.21 -8.43 17.22
CA ASP A 246 -1.20 -8.77 18.64
C ASP A 246 -2.56 -8.43 19.26
N ALA A 247 -3.17 -9.37 19.97
CA ALA A 247 -4.52 -9.22 20.50
C ALA A 247 -4.62 -8.13 21.59
N TRP A 248 -3.60 -7.98 22.42
CA TRP A 248 -3.55 -6.94 23.44
C TRP A 248 -3.39 -5.56 22.80
N ILE A 249 -2.60 -5.45 21.74
CA ILE A 249 -2.45 -4.18 21.02
C ILE A 249 -3.74 -3.79 20.30
N GLU A 250 -4.36 -4.72 19.58
CA GLU A 250 -5.59 -4.44 18.82
C GLU A 250 -6.73 -3.99 19.75
N ASP A 251 -7.00 -4.72 20.83
CA ASP A 251 -8.16 -4.44 21.69
C ASP A 251 -7.82 -3.49 22.85
N ALA A 252 -6.75 -3.78 23.60
CA ALA A 252 -6.40 -2.96 24.75
C ALA A 252 -5.71 -1.66 24.36
N TRP A 253 -5.18 -1.47 23.15
CA TRP A 253 -4.50 -0.22 22.75
C TRP A 253 -4.96 0.36 21.41
N ASP A 254 -6.10 -0.08 20.87
CA ASP A 254 -6.67 0.43 19.62
C ASP A 254 -5.67 0.39 18.45
N GLY A 255 -4.82 -0.66 18.39
CA GLY A 255 -3.77 -0.83 17.39
C GLY A 255 -2.51 0.02 17.60
N VAL A 256 -2.42 0.77 18.70
CA VAL A 256 -1.30 1.68 18.99
C VAL A 256 -0.23 0.99 19.83
N TYR A 257 0.90 0.68 19.20
CA TYR A 257 2.05 0.06 19.85
C TYR A 257 2.82 1.03 20.77
N PRO A 258 3.24 0.59 21.97
CA PRO A 258 4.22 1.31 22.80
C PRO A 258 5.56 1.51 22.06
N ASN A 259 6.35 2.51 22.46
CA ASN A 259 7.71 2.67 21.94
C ASN A 259 8.72 1.94 22.81
N VAL A 260 9.72 1.36 22.16
CA VAL A 260 10.89 0.80 22.84
C VAL A 260 11.63 1.92 23.56
N GLY A 261 11.95 1.68 24.84
CA GLY A 261 12.62 2.63 25.72
C GLY A 261 11.68 3.52 26.53
N ASP A 262 10.37 3.49 26.31
CA ASP A 262 9.39 4.14 27.18
C ASP A 262 9.30 3.42 28.55
N ASP A 263 8.71 4.09 29.55
CA ASP A 263 8.47 3.50 30.86
C ASP A 263 7.57 2.25 30.74
N ALA A 264 7.91 1.19 31.47
CA ALA A 264 7.14 -0.05 31.46
C ALA A 264 5.68 0.19 31.89
N LEU A 265 4.74 -0.42 31.14
CA LEU A 265 3.29 -0.29 31.35
C LEU A 265 2.81 -1.20 32.48
N MET A 266 3.37 -0.98 33.67
CA MET A 266 3.20 -1.85 34.83
C MET A 266 1.80 -1.74 35.46
N ALA A 267 1.29 -2.88 35.90
CA ALA A 267 0.00 -2.99 36.57
C ALA A 267 0.01 -2.36 37.98
N VAL A 268 -1.11 -1.80 38.44
CA VAL A 268 -1.25 -1.14 39.75
C VAL A 268 -0.92 -2.10 40.92
N ASP A 269 -1.36 -3.35 40.83
CA ASP A 269 -1.09 -4.41 41.81
C ASP A 269 0.38 -4.86 41.83
N LYS A 270 1.14 -4.57 40.76
CA LYS A 270 2.59 -4.73 40.66
C LYS A 270 3.36 -3.42 40.89
N GLY A 271 2.70 -2.38 41.43
CA GLY A 271 3.31 -1.10 41.79
C GLY A 271 3.42 -0.08 40.66
N GLY A 272 2.76 -0.34 39.53
CA GLY A 272 2.64 0.57 38.39
C GLY A 272 1.41 1.48 38.46
N SER A 273 0.96 1.92 37.28
CA SER A 273 -0.10 2.92 37.12
C SER A 273 -1.22 2.50 36.17
N TYR A 274 -1.14 1.30 35.58
CA TYR A 274 -2.10 0.82 34.61
C TYR A 274 -3.00 -0.25 35.23
N GLU A 275 -4.30 -0.17 34.94
CA GLU A 275 -5.24 -1.24 35.28
C GLU A 275 -5.27 -2.26 34.12
N TYR A 276 -5.63 -3.50 34.40
CA TYR A 276 -5.86 -4.49 33.35
C TYR A 276 -7.12 -4.14 32.53
N PRO A 277 -7.15 -4.40 31.21
CA PRO A 277 -6.09 -5.01 30.41
C PRO A 277 -5.03 -4.02 29.89
N LYS A 278 -5.07 -2.73 30.20
CA LYS A 278 -4.08 -1.74 29.70
C LYS A 278 -2.66 -1.99 30.21
N ALA A 279 -2.52 -2.60 31.39
CA ALA A 279 -1.22 -3.00 31.89
C ALA A 279 -0.63 -4.13 31.04
N GLU A 280 0.64 -4.01 30.68
CA GLU A 280 1.33 -5.01 29.88
C GLU A 280 1.76 -6.20 30.74
N ILE A 281 1.39 -7.40 30.29
CA ILE A 281 1.96 -8.65 30.78
C ILE A 281 2.88 -9.27 29.71
N VAL A 282 3.70 -10.23 30.13
CA VAL A 282 4.71 -10.84 29.26
C VAL A 282 4.16 -12.01 28.42
N ASP A 283 3.04 -12.59 28.83
CA ASP A 283 2.26 -13.52 28.00
C ASP A 283 1.63 -12.75 26.83
N LYS A 284 1.71 -13.30 25.63
CA LYS A 284 1.17 -12.69 24.41
C LYS A 284 0.24 -13.65 23.67
N ILE A 285 -0.69 -13.09 22.90
CA ILE A 285 -1.49 -13.79 21.91
C ILE A 285 -1.38 -13.00 20.62
N PHE A 286 -0.71 -13.56 19.63
CA PHE A 286 -0.72 -13.07 18.25
C PHE A 286 -1.67 -13.92 17.41
N TYR A 287 -2.31 -13.29 16.44
CA TYR A 287 -3.08 -14.00 15.42
C TYR A 287 -2.63 -13.53 14.04
N ILE A 288 -2.57 -14.48 13.12
CA ILE A 288 -2.03 -14.30 11.77
C ILE A 288 -3.09 -14.81 10.80
N ASN A 289 -3.58 -13.91 9.95
CA ASN A 289 -4.38 -14.34 8.82
C ASN A 289 -3.46 -14.69 7.66
N ASN A 290 -3.65 -15.87 7.08
CA ASN A 290 -3.08 -16.18 5.78
C ASN A 290 -4.03 -15.64 4.69
N THR A 291 -3.55 -14.77 3.80
CA THR A 291 -4.33 -14.15 2.73
C THR A 291 -4.89 -15.18 1.76
N ASP A 292 -4.18 -16.28 1.57
CA ASP A 292 -4.57 -17.38 0.67
C ASP A 292 -5.59 -18.32 1.34
N SER A 293 -5.78 -18.21 2.66
CA SER A 293 -6.80 -18.96 3.39
C SER A 293 -8.22 -18.55 3.02
N GLN A 294 -9.13 -19.52 2.96
CA GLN A 294 -10.57 -19.26 3.04
C GLN A 294 -11.03 -18.95 4.47
N VAL A 295 -10.25 -19.32 5.50
CA VAL A 295 -10.59 -19.06 6.89
C VAL A 295 -9.92 -17.78 7.34
N LYS A 296 -10.71 -16.80 7.79
CA LYS A 296 -10.23 -15.54 8.38
C LYS A 296 -10.60 -15.46 9.84
N LEU A 297 -9.66 -15.01 10.66
CA LEU A 297 -9.84 -14.73 12.08
C LEU A 297 -10.00 -13.22 12.31
N THR A 298 -10.97 -12.87 13.14
CA THR A 298 -11.14 -11.54 13.72
C THR A 298 -11.11 -11.68 15.24
N LEU A 299 -10.36 -10.80 15.92
CA LEU A 299 -10.41 -10.69 17.37
C LEU A 299 -11.68 -9.95 17.79
N ASP A 300 -12.49 -10.57 18.65
CA ASP A 300 -13.68 -9.97 19.23
C ASP A 300 -13.38 -9.27 20.56
N SER A 301 -12.50 -9.86 21.39
CA SER A 301 -12.08 -9.28 22.66
C SER A 301 -10.74 -9.84 23.15
N TYR A 302 -10.03 -9.04 23.95
CA TYR A 302 -8.89 -9.46 24.76
C TYR A 302 -9.19 -9.26 26.25
N GLU A 303 -8.99 -10.30 27.05
CA GLU A 303 -9.26 -10.26 28.48
C GLU A 303 -8.06 -10.75 29.30
N VAL A 304 -7.87 -10.15 30.48
CA VAL A 304 -6.96 -10.62 31.53
C VAL A 304 -7.83 -11.11 32.69
N ALA A 305 -7.78 -12.40 32.99
CA ALA A 305 -8.64 -13.00 34.02
C ALA A 305 -8.16 -12.66 35.46
N THR A 306 -8.35 -11.41 35.86
CA THR A 306 -7.99 -10.92 37.22
C THR A 306 -8.85 -11.52 38.34
N ASP A 307 -9.91 -12.26 37.99
CA ASP A 307 -10.71 -13.04 38.92
C ASP A 307 -10.15 -14.45 39.17
N PHE A 308 -9.01 -14.79 38.56
CA PHE A 308 -8.30 -16.07 38.70
C PHE A 308 -7.62 -16.21 40.08
N THR A 309 -8.49 -16.26 41.09
CA THR A 309 -8.17 -16.21 42.52
C THR A 309 -8.91 -17.32 43.27
N ASP A 310 -8.42 -17.65 44.46
CA ASP A 310 -9.10 -18.53 45.41
C ASP A 310 -10.33 -17.86 46.04
N GLU A 311 -11.05 -18.58 46.89
CA GLU A 311 -12.24 -18.05 47.59
C GLU A 311 -11.94 -16.84 48.50
N ASN A 312 -10.67 -16.61 48.85
CA ASN A 312 -10.22 -15.49 49.68
C ASN A 312 -9.72 -14.29 48.85
N GLY A 313 -9.73 -14.40 47.52
CA GLY A 313 -9.18 -13.39 46.60
C GLY A 313 -7.66 -13.43 46.46
N THR A 314 -7.01 -14.53 46.85
CA THR A 314 -5.57 -14.74 46.64
C THR A 314 -5.34 -15.27 45.24
N THR A 315 -4.36 -14.71 44.52
CA THR A 315 -4.00 -15.14 43.16
C THR A 315 -3.58 -16.61 43.14
N LEU A 316 -4.10 -17.38 42.19
CA LEU A 316 -3.80 -18.83 42.08
C LEU A 316 -2.52 -19.13 41.30
N ALA A 317 -2.14 -18.24 40.39
CA ALA A 317 -0.89 -18.25 39.65
C ALA A 317 -0.24 -16.86 39.78
N ASP A 318 1.07 -16.79 39.55
CA ASP A 318 1.83 -15.54 39.54
C ASP A 318 1.63 -14.74 38.24
N HIS A 319 1.24 -15.44 37.17
CA HIS A 319 0.73 -14.91 35.91
C HIS A 319 -0.80 -14.97 35.83
N TRP A 320 -1.40 -13.93 35.23
CA TRP A 320 -2.83 -13.94 34.91
C TRP A 320 -3.06 -14.68 33.60
N PRO A 321 -4.09 -15.55 33.50
CA PRO A 321 -4.51 -16.07 32.20
C PRO A 321 -4.96 -14.92 31.30
N ILE A 322 -4.53 -14.96 30.04
CA ILE A 322 -5.03 -14.06 29.00
C ILE A 322 -5.81 -14.80 27.95
N ILE A 323 -6.88 -14.16 27.49
CA ILE A 323 -7.89 -14.76 26.64
C ILE A 323 -8.09 -13.88 25.43
N GLY A 324 -7.90 -14.45 24.24
CA GLY A 324 -8.40 -13.90 22.99
C GLY A 324 -9.67 -14.63 22.59
N THR A 325 -10.77 -13.90 22.39
CA THR A 325 -11.98 -14.43 21.77
C THR A 325 -11.94 -14.12 20.29
N PHE A 326 -12.03 -15.14 19.45
CA PHE A 326 -11.91 -14.99 17.99
C PHE A 326 -13.19 -15.43 17.30
N THR A 327 -13.65 -14.63 16.34
CA THR A 327 -14.60 -15.06 15.32
C THR A 327 -13.83 -15.58 14.11
N TYR A 328 -14.13 -16.80 13.67
CA TYR A 328 -13.73 -17.29 12.35
C TYR A 328 -14.82 -17.00 11.33
N THR A 329 -14.41 -16.73 10.10
CA THR A 329 -15.27 -16.65 8.91
C THR A 329 -14.67 -17.53 7.83
N VAL A 330 -15.49 -18.42 7.25
CA VAL A 330 -15.14 -19.18 6.06
C VAL A 330 -15.66 -18.40 4.86
N GLU A 331 -14.75 -17.71 4.18
CA GLU A 331 -14.98 -17.08 2.90
C GLU A 331 -15.20 -18.18 1.87
N LYS A 332 -16.29 -18.09 1.10
CA LYS A 332 -16.54 -19.07 0.04
C LYS A 332 -15.66 -18.74 -1.14
N GLU A 333 -15.00 -19.76 -1.70
CA GLU A 333 -14.55 -19.63 -3.09
C GLU A 333 -15.74 -19.21 -3.95
N GLU A 334 -15.56 -18.17 -4.77
CA GLU A 334 -16.41 -18.01 -5.94
C GLU A 334 -16.27 -19.30 -6.74
N GLY A 335 -17.30 -20.14 -6.67
CA GLY A 335 -17.23 -21.49 -7.19
C GLY A 335 -16.72 -21.48 -8.63
N ASP A 336 -15.77 -22.39 -8.89
CA ASP A 336 -15.21 -22.65 -10.22
C ASP A 336 -16.37 -22.93 -11.19
N HIS A 337 -16.75 -21.87 -11.90
CA HIS A 337 -17.75 -21.90 -12.95
C HIS A 337 -17.04 -21.38 -14.19
N VAL A 338 -17.35 -22.00 -15.32
CA VAL A 338 -16.81 -21.51 -16.59
C VAL A 338 -17.42 -20.14 -16.84
N HIS A 339 -16.59 -19.09 -16.81
CA HIS A 339 -17.07 -17.75 -17.12
C HIS A 339 -17.61 -17.71 -18.54
N ASN A 340 -18.92 -17.50 -18.64
CA ASN A 340 -19.60 -17.19 -19.90
C ASN A 340 -19.98 -15.72 -19.89
N PHE A 341 -19.04 -14.86 -20.28
CA PHE A 341 -19.24 -13.42 -20.37
C PHE A 341 -20.17 -13.08 -21.55
N VAL A 342 -21.25 -12.37 -21.27
CA VAL A 342 -22.17 -11.85 -22.30
C VAL A 342 -22.15 -10.33 -22.28
N MET A 343 -22.29 -9.70 -23.44
CA MET A 343 -22.37 -8.24 -23.51
C MET A 343 -23.64 -7.76 -22.81
N THR A 344 -23.47 -6.88 -21.83
CA THR A 344 -24.55 -6.35 -20.99
C THR A 344 -24.78 -4.87 -21.20
N ASP A 345 -23.76 -4.12 -21.63
CA ASP A 345 -23.89 -2.70 -21.93
C ASP A 345 -22.97 -2.27 -23.08
N GLU A 346 -23.41 -1.26 -23.82
CA GLU A 346 -22.66 -0.66 -24.93
C GLU A 346 -22.88 0.85 -24.94
N LYS A 347 -21.76 1.59 -24.84
CA LYS A 347 -21.69 3.02 -25.07
C LYS A 347 -21.01 3.27 -26.42
N GLU A 348 -21.73 3.86 -27.36
CA GLU A 348 -21.19 4.21 -28.67
C GLU A 348 -20.08 5.26 -28.58
N ALA A 349 -19.05 5.13 -29.42
CA ALA A 349 -17.97 6.12 -29.54
C ALA A 349 -18.43 7.38 -30.28
N THR A 350 -17.85 8.52 -29.96
CA THR A 350 -18.09 9.80 -30.66
C THR A 350 -16.82 10.24 -31.40
N CYS A 351 -16.82 11.44 -32.01
CA CYS A 351 -15.61 11.97 -32.68
C CYS A 351 -14.44 12.19 -31.71
N THR A 352 -14.73 12.51 -30.45
CA THR A 352 -13.74 12.94 -29.45
C THR A 352 -13.71 12.05 -28.21
N GLU A 353 -14.79 11.33 -27.92
CA GLU A 353 -14.86 10.41 -26.78
C GLU A 353 -14.86 8.96 -27.25
N GLU A 354 -14.08 8.12 -26.56
CA GLU A 354 -14.15 6.67 -26.71
C GLU A 354 -15.51 6.14 -26.22
N GLY A 355 -15.99 5.10 -26.92
CA GLY A 355 -17.10 4.27 -26.47
C GLY A 355 -16.60 3.11 -25.62
N SER A 356 -17.49 2.22 -25.20
CA SER A 356 -17.15 1.04 -24.41
C SER A 356 -18.14 -0.09 -24.61
N LYS A 357 -17.66 -1.34 -24.47
CA LYS A 357 -18.49 -2.54 -24.36
C LYS A 357 -18.21 -3.21 -23.03
N THR A 358 -19.25 -3.44 -22.23
CA THR A 358 -19.13 -4.15 -20.96
C THR A 358 -19.70 -5.56 -21.12
N TYR A 359 -18.93 -6.53 -20.65
CA TYR A 359 -19.33 -7.93 -20.62
C TYR A 359 -19.42 -8.38 -19.16
N THR A 360 -20.50 -9.06 -18.80
CA THR A 360 -20.76 -9.53 -17.44
C THR A 360 -21.04 -11.01 -17.45
N CYS A 361 -20.51 -11.73 -16.46
CA CYS A 361 -20.83 -13.12 -16.22
C CYS A 361 -22.01 -13.25 -15.24
N GLU A 362 -22.70 -14.38 -15.21
CA GLU A 362 -23.79 -14.65 -14.27
C GLU A 362 -23.32 -14.60 -12.79
N CYS A 363 -22.02 -14.81 -12.52
CA CYS A 363 -21.45 -14.66 -11.18
C CYS A 363 -21.31 -13.21 -10.70
N GLY A 364 -21.39 -12.22 -11.60
CA GLY A 364 -21.24 -10.80 -11.27
C GLY A 364 -19.91 -10.17 -11.72
N GLU A 365 -18.89 -10.97 -12.03
CA GLU A 365 -17.64 -10.48 -12.63
C GLU A 365 -17.89 -9.80 -13.98
N SER A 366 -17.13 -8.73 -14.25
CA SER A 366 -17.27 -7.98 -15.50
C SER A 366 -15.95 -7.36 -15.99
N TYR A 367 -15.82 -7.23 -17.30
CA TYR A 367 -14.73 -6.48 -17.93
C TYR A 367 -15.27 -5.53 -19.00
N THR A 368 -14.49 -4.48 -19.31
CA THR A 368 -14.87 -3.46 -20.28
C THR A 368 -13.80 -3.33 -21.36
N GLU A 369 -14.22 -3.39 -22.62
CA GLU A 369 -13.38 -3.13 -23.80
C GLU A 369 -13.64 -1.71 -24.32
N PRO A 370 -12.59 -0.89 -24.55
CA PRO A 370 -12.75 0.43 -25.12
C PRO A 370 -13.08 0.34 -26.63
N ILE A 371 -13.91 1.27 -27.11
CA ILE A 371 -14.13 1.52 -28.54
C ILE A 371 -13.43 2.84 -28.86
N ALA A 372 -12.38 2.81 -29.68
CA ALA A 372 -11.65 4.00 -30.06
C ALA A 372 -12.58 5.09 -30.62
N ALA A 373 -12.29 6.36 -30.28
CA ALA A 373 -13.01 7.51 -30.81
C ALA A 373 -12.98 7.49 -32.36
N LEU A 374 -14.09 7.89 -32.98
CA LEU A 374 -14.27 7.82 -34.44
C LEU A 374 -13.32 8.77 -35.19
N GLY A 375 -12.79 9.77 -34.50
CA GLY A 375 -12.07 10.90 -35.09
C GLY A 375 -12.99 11.79 -35.92
N HIS A 376 -12.44 12.92 -36.36
CA HIS A 376 -13.14 13.85 -37.23
C HIS A 376 -13.07 13.42 -38.70
N ALA A 377 -14.18 13.56 -39.42
CA ALA A 377 -14.25 13.41 -40.87
C ALA A 377 -14.53 14.77 -41.49
N TYR A 378 -13.48 15.59 -41.58
CA TYR A 378 -13.56 16.95 -42.08
C TYR A 378 -13.76 17.01 -43.60
N GLU A 379 -14.71 17.83 -44.02
CA GLU A 379 -14.99 18.13 -45.43
C GLU A 379 -15.01 19.65 -45.64
N ILE A 380 -14.62 20.11 -46.83
CA ILE A 380 -14.66 21.54 -47.16
C ILE A 380 -16.13 21.98 -47.27
N THR A 381 -16.50 22.97 -46.47
CA THR A 381 -17.87 23.50 -46.42
C THR A 381 -18.00 24.91 -46.99
N SER A 382 -16.94 25.71 -46.92
CA SER A 382 -16.86 26.98 -47.66
C SER A 382 -15.42 27.31 -48.03
N GLN A 383 -15.26 28.04 -49.13
CA GLN A 383 -13.96 28.52 -49.57
C GLN A 383 -14.09 29.92 -50.16
N THR A 384 -13.26 30.83 -49.68
CA THR A 384 -13.12 32.21 -50.17
C THR A 384 -11.70 32.36 -50.72
N SER A 385 -11.56 32.78 -51.98
CA SER A 385 -10.25 32.97 -52.61
C SER A 385 -9.53 34.21 -52.07
N ALA A 386 -8.21 34.14 -51.92
CA ALA A 386 -7.39 35.28 -51.53
C ALA A 386 -7.33 36.36 -52.63
N ALA A 387 -7.27 37.62 -52.22
CA ALA A 387 -7.05 38.79 -53.06
C ALA A 387 -5.62 39.35 -52.86
N CYS A 388 -5.30 40.51 -53.43
CA CYS A 388 -3.95 41.12 -53.27
C CYS A 388 -3.66 41.57 -51.84
N THR A 389 -4.67 42.04 -51.12
CA THR A 389 -4.54 42.64 -49.78
C THR A 389 -5.35 41.91 -48.71
N GLU A 390 -6.27 41.02 -49.11
CA GLU A 390 -7.14 40.28 -48.21
C GLU A 390 -6.84 38.78 -48.35
N ALA A 391 -6.56 38.12 -47.23
CA ALA A 391 -6.41 36.68 -47.19
C ALA A 391 -7.76 36.00 -47.52
N GLY A 392 -7.69 34.87 -48.20
CA GLY A 392 -8.81 33.96 -48.38
C GLY A 392 -8.90 32.97 -47.22
N GLU A 393 -9.85 32.06 -47.29
CA GLU A 393 -10.08 31.08 -46.22
C GLU A 393 -10.71 29.80 -46.79
N THR A 394 -10.34 28.64 -46.27
CA THR A 394 -11.05 27.37 -46.49
C THR A 394 -11.57 26.86 -45.15
N VAL A 395 -12.87 26.66 -45.04
CA VAL A 395 -13.52 26.16 -43.82
C VAL A 395 -13.83 24.67 -43.98
N TYR A 396 -13.30 23.88 -43.07
CA TYR A 396 -13.52 22.45 -42.97
C TYR A 396 -14.51 22.18 -41.84
N THR A 397 -15.57 21.42 -42.11
CA THR A 397 -16.53 20.99 -41.08
C THR A 397 -16.61 19.46 -41.05
N CYS A 398 -16.55 18.88 -39.86
CA CYS A 398 -16.70 17.46 -39.64
C CYS A 398 -18.14 17.02 -39.91
N SER A 399 -18.34 16.09 -40.84
CA SER A 399 -19.67 15.59 -41.21
C SER A 399 -20.37 14.78 -40.10
N ARG A 400 -19.63 14.37 -39.06
CA ARG A 400 -20.13 13.56 -37.95
C ARG A 400 -20.59 14.37 -36.74
N CYS A 401 -19.82 15.38 -36.32
CA CYS A 401 -20.09 16.15 -35.10
C CYS A 401 -20.33 17.64 -35.33
N GLY A 402 -20.10 18.16 -36.54
CA GLY A 402 -20.27 19.58 -36.85
C GLY A 402 -19.14 20.48 -36.35
N ASP A 403 -18.09 19.92 -35.74
CA ASP A 403 -16.87 20.67 -35.42
C ASP A 403 -16.25 21.26 -36.68
N SER A 404 -15.71 22.48 -36.61
CA SER A 404 -15.17 23.17 -37.78
C SER A 404 -13.91 23.95 -37.46
N TYR A 405 -12.97 23.94 -38.39
CA TYR A 405 -11.79 24.80 -38.37
C TYR A 405 -11.59 25.47 -39.73
N ALA A 406 -10.80 26.54 -39.75
CA ALA A 406 -10.52 27.28 -40.97
C ALA A 406 -9.01 27.38 -41.21
N GLU A 407 -8.60 27.23 -42.47
CA GLU A 407 -7.24 27.49 -42.92
C GLU A 407 -7.22 28.79 -43.72
N THR A 408 -6.37 29.72 -43.30
CA THR A 408 -6.13 30.97 -44.00
C THR A 408 -5.37 30.70 -45.29
N ILE A 409 -5.86 31.24 -46.41
CA ILE A 409 -5.12 31.31 -47.67
C ILE A 409 -4.44 32.68 -47.70
N PRO A 410 -3.10 32.79 -47.62
CA PRO A 410 -2.43 34.08 -47.57
C PRO A 410 -2.82 34.98 -48.74
N ALA A 411 -2.85 36.30 -48.49
CA ALA A 411 -3.05 37.27 -49.55
C ALA A 411 -2.01 37.04 -50.66
N THR A 412 -2.44 37.18 -51.91
CA THR A 412 -1.60 36.89 -53.09
C THR A 412 -0.47 37.91 -53.29
N GLY A 413 -0.51 39.03 -52.55
CA GLY A 413 0.43 40.12 -52.66
C GLY A 413 0.28 40.93 -53.95
N HIS A 414 1.03 42.01 -54.04
CA HIS A 414 1.05 42.86 -55.22
C HIS A 414 2.14 42.43 -56.20
N ASN A 415 1.73 42.03 -57.41
CA ASN A 415 2.64 41.86 -58.54
C ASN A 415 2.77 43.16 -59.33
N TYR A 416 3.78 43.99 -59.03
CA TYR A 416 3.99 45.31 -59.65
C TYR A 416 4.71 45.23 -60.99
N VAL A 417 4.10 45.80 -62.04
CA VAL A 417 4.72 46.02 -63.36
C VAL A 417 4.60 47.51 -63.68
N ASP A 418 5.72 48.16 -64.00
CA ASP A 418 5.81 49.62 -64.22
C ASP A 418 5.23 50.48 -63.07
N GLY A 419 5.39 50.03 -61.82
CA GLY A 419 4.94 50.74 -60.62
C GLY A 419 3.44 50.65 -60.34
N VAL A 420 2.71 49.76 -61.04
CA VAL A 420 1.29 49.47 -60.80
C VAL A 420 1.08 47.95 -60.71
N CYS A 421 0.33 47.49 -59.71
CA CYS A 421 0.03 46.08 -59.53
C CYS A 421 -0.92 45.60 -60.64
N GLU A 422 -0.54 44.56 -61.38
CA GLU A 422 -1.35 44.04 -62.50
C GLU A 422 -2.68 43.41 -62.03
N ASN A 423 -2.71 42.90 -60.81
CA ASN A 423 -3.87 42.19 -60.25
C ASN A 423 -4.94 43.12 -59.65
N CYS A 424 -4.55 44.29 -59.13
CA CYS A 424 -5.49 45.19 -58.41
C CYS A 424 -5.32 46.69 -58.69
N GLY A 425 -4.28 47.12 -59.41
CA GLY A 425 -4.04 48.52 -59.75
C GLY A 425 -3.39 49.39 -58.66
N ALA A 426 -2.95 48.80 -57.54
CA ALA A 426 -2.21 49.52 -56.49
C ALA A 426 -0.88 50.08 -57.03
N LYS A 427 -0.40 51.22 -56.51
CA LYS A 427 0.88 51.83 -56.93
C LYS A 427 2.00 51.47 -55.96
N GLU A 428 3.19 51.18 -56.48
CA GLU A 428 4.37 50.80 -55.68
C GLU A 428 4.79 51.94 -54.72
N PRO A 429 4.96 51.68 -53.42
CA PRO A 429 5.34 52.70 -52.44
C PRO A 429 6.78 53.22 -52.66
N SER A 430 6.99 54.51 -52.41
CA SER A 430 8.30 55.16 -52.62
C SER A 430 9.21 55.00 -51.39
N SER A 431 10.33 54.29 -51.56
CA SER A 431 11.36 54.02 -50.54
C SER A 431 11.86 55.30 -49.82
N GLY A 432 11.65 55.39 -48.50
CA GLY A 432 12.07 56.53 -47.68
C GLY A 432 12.62 56.15 -46.29
N SER A 433 13.95 56.23 -46.14
CA SER A 433 14.81 56.43 -44.95
C SER A 433 14.44 55.87 -43.56
N ASP A 434 15.35 55.03 -43.04
CA ASP A 434 15.47 54.52 -41.66
C ASP A 434 15.60 55.59 -40.56
N THR A 435 14.85 55.46 -39.44
CA THR A 435 15.39 55.54 -38.06
C THR A 435 14.39 54.95 -37.03
N VAL A 436 14.88 54.11 -36.11
CA VAL A 436 14.18 53.27 -35.10
C VAL A 436 14.04 53.96 -33.73
N PHE A 437 13.00 53.65 -32.94
CA PHE A 437 13.07 53.06 -31.57
C PHE A 437 11.66 52.69 -31.07
N GLY A 438 11.48 51.40 -30.78
CA GLY A 438 10.20 50.75 -30.55
C GLY A 438 9.57 50.96 -29.16
N GLN A 439 8.25 50.81 -29.15
CA GLN A 439 7.46 50.18 -28.10
C GLN A 439 6.23 49.56 -28.76
N VAL A 440 6.05 48.24 -28.61
CA VAL A 440 4.76 47.55 -28.75
C VAL A 440 4.52 46.77 -27.47
N GLU A 441 3.34 47.00 -26.91
CA GLU A 441 2.63 46.18 -25.93
C GLU A 441 1.93 45.01 -26.66
N ASP A 442 1.82 43.89 -25.94
CA ASP A 442 0.70 42.92 -25.95
C ASP A 442 0.72 41.60 -26.75
N ALA A 443 0.57 40.53 -25.93
CA ALA A 443 -0.34 39.39 -25.99
C ALA A 443 -0.06 38.14 -26.89
N ILE A 444 -0.06 36.99 -26.21
CA ILE A 444 0.05 35.61 -26.72
C ILE A 444 -1.36 35.00 -26.82
N GLU A 445 -1.71 34.38 -27.96
CA GLU A 445 -3.02 33.72 -28.21
C GLU A 445 -2.92 32.23 -28.60
N SER A 446 -4.09 31.56 -28.58
CA SER A 446 -4.34 30.13 -28.72
C SER A 446 -3.83 29.49 -30.03
N GLY A 447 -3.24 28.29 -29.92
CA GLY A 447 -2.86 27.43 -31.05
C GLY A 447 -1.37 27.14 -31.24
N SER A 448 -0.52 27.14 -30.20
CA SER A 448 0.93 26.87 -30.36
C SER A 448 1.59 26.05 -29.23
N ARG A 449 2.60 25.24 -29.60
CA ARG A 449 3.38 24.26 -28.80
C ARG A 449 4.90 24.63 -28.77
N TYR A 450 5.69 24.22 -27.77
CA TYR A 450 7.11 24.65 -27.57
C TYR A 450 8.09 23.52 -27.13
N ALA A 451 9.36 23.55 -27.59
CA ALA A 451 10.42 22.53 -27.33
C ALA A 451 11.69 23.09 -26.61
N LEU A 452 12.50 22.21 -25.98
CA LEU A 452 13.71 22.57 -25.20
C LEU A 452 14.97 21.76 -25.63
N VAL A 453 16.06 22.41 -26.07
CA VAL A 453 17.38 21.77 -26.36
C VAL A 453 18.58 22.62 -25.86
N THR A 454 19.68 21.97 -25.41
CA THR A 454 20.67 22.42 -24.37
C THR A 454 22.13 22.62 -24.87
N SER A 455 23.13 22.97 -24.02
CA SER A 455 24.56 22.77 -24.41
C SER A 455 25.57 22.54 -23.26
N SER A 456 26.20 21.35 -23.25
CA SER A 456 27.65 21.23 -23.38
C SER A 456 28.08 19.79 -23.71
N SER A 457 28.81 19.66 -24.82
CA SER A 457 29.49 18.49 -25.42
C SER A 457 28.63 17.35 -25.95
N THR A 458 28.30 17.45 -27.25
CA THR A 458 28.00 16.36 -28.22
C THR A 458 26.91 15.34 -27.86
N GLN A 459 25.96 15.67 -27.00
CA GLN A 459 24.85 14.79 -26.66
C GLN A 459 23.55 15.59 -26.61
N SER A 460 22.60 15.25 -27.47
CA SER A 460 21.19 15.65 -27.37
C SER A 460 20.45 14.51 -26.66
N TYR A 461 19.55 14.85 -25.73
CA TYR A 461 18.68 13.87 -25.09
C TYR A 461 17.25 14.17 -25.51
N ALA A 462 16.60 13.20 -26.15
CA ALA A 462 15.15 13.18 -26.28
C ALA A 462 14.57 12.58 -24.99
N LEU A 463 13.57 13.24 -24.42
CA LEU A 463 12.71 12.66 -23.39
C LEU A 463 11.50 12.10 -24.13
N THR A 464 11.32 10.79 -24.07
CA THR A 464 10.12 10.15 -24.61
C THR A 464 9.19 9.84 -23.44
N TYR A 465 7.99 10.41 -23.47
CA TYR A 465 6.90 9.98 -22.61
C TYR A 465 6.16 8.86 -23.32
N GLU A 466 6.11 7.68 -22.71
CA GLU A 466 5.38 6.54 -23.23
C GLU A 466 3.92 6.59 -22.74
N THR A 467 3.02 5.90 -23.43
CA THR A 467 1.57 5.93 -23.14
C THR A 467 1.15 5.39 -21.75
N ASP A 468 2.11 4.96 -20.92
CA ASP A 468 1.91 4.37 -19.59
C ASP A 468 2.30 5.28 -18.40
N GLY A 469 2.77 6.51 -18.64
CA GLY A 469 3.11 7.41 -17.54
C GLY A 469 4.59 7.42 -17.12
N THR A 470 5.47 6.71 -17.82
CA THR A 470 6.92 6.77 -17.57
C THR A 470 7.67 7.64 -18.58
N ILE A 471 8.91 8.06 -18.23
CA ILE A 471 9.81 8.82 -19.11
C ILE A 471 11.06 7.96 -19.40
N SER A 472 11.38 7.74 -20.68
CA SER A 472 12.63 7.13 -21.13
C SER A 472 13.57 8.17 -21.76
N TRP A 473 14.88 7.85 -21.82
CA TRP A 473 15.89 8.66 -22.50
C TRP A 473 16.49 7.89 -23.67
N ASP A 474 16.65 8.54 -24.82
CA ASP A 474 17.43 7.93 -25.90
C ASP A 474 18.39 8.91 -26.59
N TYR A 475 19.55 8.37 -26.96
CA TYR A 475 20.65 9.11 -27.57
C TYR A 475 20.46 9.13 -29.08
N THR A 476 20.35 10.32 -29.66
CA THR A 476 20.29 10.47 -31.13
C THR A 476 21.32 11.46 -31.63
N ASP A 477 22.21 10.95 -32.48
CA ASP A 477 23.22 11.68 -33.23
C ASP A 477 22.66 11.93 -34.63
N THR A 478 22.37 13.18 -35.00
CA THR A 478 22.12 13.52 -36.41
C THR A 478 22.42 15.00 -36.68
N GLU A 479 23.46 15.19 -37.48
CA GLU A 479 23.56 16.32 -38.40
C GLU A 479 22.30 16.39 -39.30
N ALA A 480 21.83 17.61 -39.57
CA ALA A 480 20.80 17.98 -40.55
C ALA A 480 19.32 17.63 -40.23
N GLY A 481 18.64 18.57 -39.56
CA GLY A 481 17.30 19.04 -39.95
C GLY A 481 16.09 18.11 -39.74
N THR A 482 15.47 18.19 -38.55
CA THR A 482 14.01 18.34 -38.32
C THR A 482 13.77 18.40 -36.80
N ALA A 483 12.94 19.33 -36.32
CA ALA A 483 12.55 19.46 -34.92
C ALA A 483 11.34 18.56 -34.60
N ALA A 484 11.26 18.03 -33.38
CA ALA A 484 10.07 17.37 -32.85
C ALA A 484 9.19 18.38 -32.10
N GLU A 485 7.90 18.42 -32.42
CA GLU A 485 6.88 19.24 -31.76
C GLU A 485 6.41 18.55 -30.47
N ASP A 486 6.50 19.22 -29.32
CA ASP A 486 5.83 18.76 -28.10
C ASP A 486 5.09 19.90 -27.37
N GLY A 487 4.00 19.55 -26.67
CA GLY A 487 2.79 20.37 -26.49
C GLY A 487 2.42 20.73 -25.09
N MET A 488 3.36 21.30 -24.35
CA MET A 488 3.04 21.91 -23.07
C MET A 488 2.81 23.42 -23.22
N ALA A 489 1.68 23.90 -22.66
CA ALA A 489 1.37 25.32 -22.54
C ALA A 489 1.93 25.87 -21.21
N TRP A 490 2.65 26.99 -21.27
CA TRP A 490 3.23 27.63 -20.10
C TRP A 490 2.57 28.99 -19.85
N THR A 491 2.38 29.33 -18.58
CA THR A 491 1.74 30.56 -18.13
C THR A 491 2.71 31.36 -17.26
N VAL A 492 2.86 32.64 -17.57
CA VAL A 492 3.67 33.60 -16.80
C VAL A 492 2.74 34.63 -16.17
N GLU A 493 2.82 34.79 -14.85
CA GLU A 493 1.93 35.66 -14.08
C GLU A 493 2.73 36.58 -13.16
N GLU A 494 2.29 37.81 -12.97
CA GLU A 494 2.86 38.74 -11.99
C GLU A 494 2.39 38.38 -10.56
N SER A 495 3.27 38.57 -9.59
CA SER A 495 3.07 38.30 -8.17
C SER A 495 3.70 39.40 -7.31
N ASP A 496 3.33 39.47 -6.03
CA ASP A 496 3.76 40.53 -5.10
C ASP A 496 5.29 40.75 -4.98
N SER A 497 6.11 39.79 -5.43
CA SER A 497 7.58 39.86 -5.36
C SER A 497 8.31 39.61 -6.70
N GLY A 498 7.58 39.53 -7.82
CA GLY A 498 8.12 39.25 -9.16
C GLY A 498 7.11 38.51 -10.04
N TYR A 499 7.54 37.49 -10.79
CA TYR A 499 6.73 36.72 -11.73
C TYR A 499 6.85 35.22 -11.46
N THR A 500 5.75 34.47 -11.58
CA THR A 500 5.75 33.01 -11.53
C THR A 500 5.64 32.43 -12.94
N ILE A 501 6.23 31.26 -13.15
CA ILE A 501 6.12 30.50 -14.40
C ILE A 501 5.52 29.14 -14.04
N SER A 502 4.48 28.73 -14.73
CA SER A 502 3.75 27.50 -14.40
C SER A 502 3.19 26.81 -15.64
N THR A 503 2.81 25.55 -15.48
CA THR A 503 2.06 24.77 -16.47
C THR A 503 1.02 23.92 -15.74
N GLU A 504 -0.01 23.47 -16.44
CA GLU A 504 -1.04 22.61 -15.87
C GLU A 504 -0.80 21.17 -16.33
N ILE A 505 -0.66 20.27 -15.37
CA ILE A 505 -0.43 18.84 -15.62
C ILE A 505 -1.52 18.08 -14.87
N ASN A 506 -2.37 17.36 -15.61
CA ASN A 506 -3.48 16.57 -15.08
C ASN A 506 -4.43 17.39 -14.17
N GLY A 507 -4.78 18.60 -14.58
CA GLY A 507 -5.65 19.49 -13.80
C GLY A 507 -4.98 20.18 -12.61
N MET A 508 -3.67 19.98 -12.42
CA MET A 508 -2.91 20.56 -11.32
C MET A 508 -1.86 21.55 -11.84
N LYS A 509 -1.88 22.77 -11.32
CA LYS A 509 -0.90 23.80 -11.64
C LYS A 509 0.45 23.49 -10.97
N LYS A 510 1.50 23.39 -11.78
CA LYS A 510 2.89 23.16 -11.33
C LYS A 510 3.75 24.36 -11.70
N TYR A 511 4.59 24.80 -10.77
CA TYR A 511 5.45 25.96 -10.93
C TYR A 511 6.88 25.55 -11.26
N LEU A 512 7.48 26.25 -12.23
CA LEU A 512 8.89 26.11 -12.54
C LEU A 512 9.74 26.79 -11.45
N ALA A 513 10.46 25.97 -10.71
CA ALA A 513 11.26 26.38 -9.57
C ALA A 513 12.72 26.00 -9.73
N ARG A 514 13.59 26.80 -9.12
CA ARG A 514 15.03 26.50 -9.04
C ARG A 514 15.29 25.53 -7.88
N THR A 515 16.03 24.46 -8.15
CA THR A 515 16.48 23.54 -7.10
C THR A 515 17.70 24.10 -6.34
N LYS A 516 18.13 23.41 -5.27
CA LYS A 516 19.34 23.75 -4.51
C LYS A 516 20.64 23.26 -5.15
N THR A 517 20.55 22.50 -6.25
CA THR A 517 21.69 21.81 -6.87
C THR A 517 22.34 22.68 -7.93
N PHE A 518 23.59 23.09 -7.70
CA PHE A 518 24.38 23.94 -8.60
C PHE A 518 25.37 23.11 -9.44
N VAL A 519 25.35 23.28 -10.76
CA VAL A 519 26.18 22.51 -11.71
C VAL A 519 27.15 23.42 -12.47
N GLY A 520 28.03 24.13 -11.76
CA GLY A 520 29.18 24.87 -12.30
C GLY A 520 28.88 26.10 -13.19
N TYR A 521 27.70 26.16 -13.79
CA TYR A 521 27.22 27.15 -14.75
C TYR A 521 25.81 27.67 -14.40
N GLY A 522 25.10 27.03 -13.46
CA GLY A 522 23.76 27.42 -13.02
C GLY A 522 23.17 26.43 -12.02
N TYR A 523 22.03 26.76 -11.43
CA TYR A 523 21.23 25.81 -10.66
C TYR A 523 20.31 25.02 -11.58
N LYS A 524 20.04 23.77 -11.23
CA LYS A 524 18.99 22.98 -11.90
C LYS A 524 17.61 23.58 -11.60
N VAL A 525 16.65 23.32 -12.48
CA VAL A 525 15.24 23.66 -12.31
C VAL A 525 14.39 22.39 -12.23
N ALA A 526 13.23 22.49 -11.60
CA ALA A 526 12.24 21.42 -11.46
C ALA A 526 10.84 22.03 -11.44
N LEU A 527 9.83 21.19 -11.68
CA LEU A 527 8.44 21.53 -11.39
C LEU A 527 8.12 21.20 -9.94
N GLN A 528 7.39 22.07 -9.27
CA GLN A 528 6.92 21.87 -7.90
C GLN A 528 5.53 22.46 -7.71
N ASP A 529 4.91 22.18 -6.58
CA ASP A 529 3.53 22.59 -6.29
C ASP A 529 3.46 24.02 -5.76
N ASP A 530 4.50 24.44 -5.02
CA ASP A 530 4.57 25.78 -4.45
C ASP A 530 5.06 26.82 -5.46
N PRO A 531 4.46 28.04 -5.49
CA PRO A 531 4.91 29.10 -6.37
C PRO A 531 6.38 29.48 -6.14
N PHE A 532 7.12 29.66 -7.24
CA PHE A 532 8.49 30.14 -7.20
C PHE A 532 8.63 31.42 -8.02
N THR A 533 9.03 32.50 -7.35
CA THR A 533 9.05 33.83 -7.95
C THR A 533 10.39 34.19 -8.58
N TRP A 534 10.31 34.68 -9.81
CA TRP A 534 11.39 35.16 -10.64
C TRP A 534 11.27 36.69 -10.82
N SER A 535 12.37 37.42 -10.77
CA SER A 535 12.41 38.83 -11.11
C SER A 535 12.75 39.02 -12.58
N VAL A 536 12.00 39.86 -13.30
CA VAL A 536 12.28 40.18 -14.70
C VAL A 536 13.16 41.42 -14.77
N LYS A 537 14.22 41.35 -15.58
CA LYS A 537 15.05 42.49 -15.97
C LYS A 537 15.07 42.60 -17.48
N TYR A 538 14.70 43.77 -17.98
CA TYR A 538 14.84 44.09 -19.39
C TYR A 538 16.30 44.42 -19.71
N ASN A 539 16.86 43.83 -20.77
CA ASN A 539 18.21 44.14 -21.23
C ASN A 539 18.13 44.95 -22.54
N SER A 540 18.40 46.25 -22.42
CA SER A 540 18.34 47.19 -23.55
C SER A 540 19.38 46.95 -24.64
N GLY A 541 20.42 46.15 -24.39
CA GLY A 541 21.45 45.82 -25.39
C GLY A 541 21.09 44.62 -26.29
N THR A 542 20.11 43.81 -25.89
CA THR A 542 19.65 42.63 -26.64
C THR A 542 18.15 42.65 -26.90
N GLU A 543 17.46 43.73 -26.52
CA GLU A 543 16.01 43.93 -26.68
C GLU A 543 15.18 42.73 -26.19
N GLY A 544 15.56 42.15 -25.06
CA GLY A 544 14.91 40.95 -24.52
C GLY A 544 14.75 40.99 -22.99
N PHE A 545 13.81 40.19 -22.50
CA PHE A 545 13.53 40.03 -21.07
C PHE A 545 14.36 38.89 -20.48
N ARG A 546 14.87 39.10 -19.26
CA ARG A 546 15.60 38.09 -18.50
C ARG A 546 14.91 37.83 -17.17
N PHE A 547 14.63 36.57 -16.88
CA PHE A 547 14.17 36.13 -15.56
C PHE A 547 15.35 35.80 -14.64
N THR A 548 15.33 36.29 -13.41
CA THR A 548 16.41 36.20 -12.43
C THR A 548 15.86 35.86 -11.05
N THR A 549 16.45 34.91 -10.32
CA THR A 549 15.95 34.59 -8.97
C THR A 549 16.41 35.63 -7.96
N LYS A 550 15.50 36.19 -7.16
CA LYS A 550 15.86 37.16 -6.10
C LYS A 550 16.28 36.40 -4.83
N VAL A 551 17.58 36.18 -4.64
CA VAL A 551 18.14 35.73 -3.35
C VAL A 551 19.05 36.83 -2.83
N VAL A 552 18.97 37.13 -1.53
CA VAL A 552 19.55 38.30 -0.84
C VAL A 552 21.07 38.52 -1.08
N PHE A 553 21.79 37.60 -1.74
CA PHE A 553 23.24 37.74 -1.95
C PHE A 553 23.83 37.35 -3.34
N LYS A 554 23.07 37.13 -4.43
CA LYS A 554 23.63 37.03 -5.82
C LYS A 554 22.56 36.93 -6.93
N ASP A 555 22.72 37.69 -8.02
CA ASP A 555 21.92 37.62 -9.27
C ASP A 555 22.51 36.58 -10.25
N TYR A 556 21.67 35.81 -10.97
CA TYR A 556 22.07 34.79 -11.97
C TYR A 556 21.37 35.02 -13.33
N THR A 557 22.00 34.70 -14.46
CA THR A 557 21.58 35.14 -15.83
C THR A 557 21.75 34.07 -16.92
N LEU A 558 21.18 34.34 -18.11
CA LEU A 558 20.83 33.39 -19.16
C LEU A 558 21.39 34.01 -20.56
N ARG A 559 21.78 33.28 -21.69
CA ARG A 559 22.25 33.75 -23.09
C ARG A 559 21.79 33.11 -24.49
N TYR A 560 21.61 33.89 -25.61
CA TYR A 560 21.01 33.61 -26.99
C TYR A 560 21.90 33.73 -28.30
N TYR A 561 21.42 33.28 -29.50
CA TYR A 561 22.03 33.39 -30.86
C TYR A 561 21.21 34.21 -31.89
N ASN A 562 21.87 35.09 -32.65
CA ASN A 562 21.28 35.88 -33.74
C ASN A 562 21.93 35.58 -35.11
N SER A 563 21.13 35.39 -36.15
CA SER A 563 21.57 35.04 -37.52
C SER A 563 22.25 36.17 -38.32
N LYS A 564 22.12 37.43 -37.91
CA LYS A 564 22.80 38.61 -38.51
C LYS A 564 24.18 38.91 -37.90
N THR A 565 24.43 38.56 -36.64
CA THR A 565 25.67 38.97 -35.92
C THR A 565 26.53 37.82 -35.42
N GLY A 566 26.11 36.56 -35.58
CA GLY A 566 26.80 35.41 -35.01
C GLY A 566 26.72 35.36 -33.47
N TRP A 567 27.37 34.37 -32.86
CA TRP A 567 27.30 34.14 -31.41
C TRP A 567 27.89 35.29 -30.61
N ILE A 568 27.08 35.93 -29.77
CA ILE A 568 27.54 36.94 -28.82
C ILE A 568 27.80 36.28 -27.47
N ALA A 569 29.07 36.22 -27.07
CA ALA A 569 29.45 35.77 -25.74
C ALA A 569 29.24 36.89 -24.73
N THR A 570 28.57 36.54 -23.65
CA THR A 570 28.88 37.04 -22.30
C THR A 570 29.45 35.79 -21.57
N SER A 571 29.90 35.80 -20.33
CA SER A 571 30.47 34.60 -19.68
C SER A 571 29.48 33.95 -18.70
N LYS A 572 29.23 32.63 -18.89
CA LYS A 572 28.52 31.64 -18.04
C LYS A 572 27.04 31.86 -17.66
N GLY A 573 26.23 30.82 -17.88
CA GLY A 573 24.82 30.66 -17.43
C GLY A 573 23.80 30.79 -18.57
N MET A 574 23.08 29.69 -18.84
CA MET A 574 22.17 29.31 -19.97
C MET A 574 21.04 30.32 -20.27
N ASP A 575 20.64 30.76 -21.50
CA ASP A 575 19.33 31.49 -21.80
C ASP A 575 18.23 30.47 -22.11
N ILE A 576 17.03 30.65 -21.56
CA ILE A 576 15.74 30.33 -22.15
C ILE A 576 15.41 31.53 -23.03
N GLN A 577 15.09 31.31 -24.31
CA GLN A 577 14.36 32.31 -25.09
C GLN A 577 13.11 31.71 -25.69
N LEU A 578 12.00 32.43 -25.48
CA LEU A 578 10.76 32.35 -26.24
C LEU A 578 10.97 33.10 -27.57
N TYR A 579 10.42 32.56 -28.65
CA TYR A 579 10.20 33.32 -29.88
C TYR A 579 8.70 33.61 -30.04
N GLU A 580 8.41 34.86 -30.40
CA GLU A 580 7.19 35.27 -31.09
C GLU A 580 7.50 35.27 -32.60
N LEU A 581 6.67 34.61 -33.41
CA LEU A 581 6.61 34.86 -34.85
C LEU A 581 5.41 35.79 -35.07
N GLN A 582 5.65 37.07 -35.34
CA GLN A 582 4.65 37.88 -36.02
C GLN A 582 4.85 37.81 -37.52
N GLU A 583 3.75 37.68 -38.25
CA GLU A 583 3.62 38.46 -39.48
C GLU A 583 3.38 39.92 -39.08
N THR A 584 4.26 40.82 -39.53
CA THR A 584 3.82 42.19 -39.82
C THR A 584 3.55 42.28 -41.31
N THR A 585 2.29 42.50 -41.60
CA THR A 585 1.73 43.03 -42.85
C THR A 585 2.17 44.48 -43.10
N GLU A 586 2.23 44.84 -44.40
CA GLU A 586 2.31 46.19 -45.03
C GLU A 586 3.71 46.87 -44.98
N GLU A 587 4.53 46.99 -46.03
CA GLU A 587 4.32 47.16 -47.50
C GLU A 587 4.46 45.94 -48.41
#